data_AF-A0A2V2X0M2-F1
#
_entry.id   AF-A0A2V2X0M2-F1
#
_cell.length_a   1.000
_cell.length_b   1.000
_cell.length_c   1.000
_cell.angle_alpha   90.00
_cell.angle_beta   90.00
_cell.angle_gamma   90.00
#
_symmetry.space_group_name_H-M   'P 1'
#
loop_
_entity.id
_entity.type
_entity.pdbx_description
1 polymer ?
#
loop_
_entity_poly.entity_id
_entity_poly.type
_entity_poly.pdbx_seq_one_letter_code
_entity_poly.pdbx_strand_id
1 'polypeptide(L)'
;MNAGSYLLYQLLHCDVEKLQVVVYFIADRTFLFEKTSRTVSTYMSDSSNASFVRSLSDRGVKGYIIYDVAEPDDAPSGDLPPRGWGMVLLSPPLERNYKEWVKRRGATTILMNCPGESDVKAMCVWMRRHQPVREQAEHWQVVKSHMDEVGPTPRYIFDERKYDNWVQRCHKTVDEAISSVILQCIGLGLGGSWDRMKVLYWLARVIRTRGEKFGFEFFSNLPVSAHLGNKTLFKSAKLMQQHYFNFLISGLTDYLISENFGRCTVFAFLNGSFVSAIERGLRELRPSPQRQSHRCALAVYSQEGSTRHHVLPPLEHFSERIDVECGVLYVTEVENFPLVDGFFFVKSNPMTLVGLRMAAAGGHHKTTSTVRQFTECLAAYFKGWEELSRDLSWEMIYVQHADSTPMNDWQGCDVVDSNNVSGADNNEIAAFWEEEVRQYQVSISSRDAPRRS
;
A
#
# COMPACT_ATOMS: atom_id res chain seq x y z
N MET A 1 19.14 6.93 -9.20
CA MET A 1 19.39 8.18 -9.95
C MET A 1 18.07 8.92 -10.06
N ASN A 2 17.99 10.21 -9.71
CA ASN A 2 16.76 11.00 -9.86
C ASN A 2 16.55 11.33 -11.36
N ALA A 3 15.32 11.27 -11.86
CA ALA A 3 14.98 11.51 -13.27
C ALA A 3 15.54 12.85 -13.80
N GLY A 4 15.48 13.92 -13.00
CA GLY A 4 16.03 15.22 -13.39
C GLY A 4 17.54 15.19 -13.61
N SER A 5 18.29 14.53 -12.72
CA SER A 5 19.74 14.37 -12.87
C SER A 5 20.12 13.53 -14.10
N TYR A 6 19.33 12.50 -14.43
CA TYR A 6 19.54 11.71 -15.64
C TYR A 6 19.30 12.54 -16.91
N LEU A 7 18.20 13.29 -16.95
CA LEU A 7 17.87 14.17 -18.08
C LEU A 7 18.94 15.26 -18.25
N LEU A 8 19.39 15.86 -17.14
CA LEU A 8 20.48 16.82 -17.18
C LEU A 8 21.74 16.19 -17.78
N TYR A 9 22.14 15.01 -17.31
CA TYR A 9 23.28 14.28 -17.86
C TYR A 9 23.14 14.08 -19.38
N GLN A 10 22.00 13.61 -19.86
CA GLN A 10 21.74 13.38 -21.29
C GLN A 10 21.86 14.68 -22.10
N LEU A 11 21.25 15.78 -21.62
CA LEU A 11 21.28 17.08 -22.30
C LEU A 11 22.68 17.70 -22.35
N LEU A 12 23.48 17.51 -21.30
CA LEU A 12 24.87 17.96 -21.26
C LEU A 12 25.76 17.21 -22.26
N HIS A 13 25.41 15.98 -22.64
CA HIS A 13 26.12 15.18 -23.65
C HIS A 13 25.63 15.39 -25.08
N CYS A 14 24.54 16.14 -25.29
CA CYS A 14 24.14 16.53 -26.63
C CYS A 14 25.22 17.39 -27.31
N ASP A 15 25.18 17.44 -28.64
CA ASP A 15 26.00 18.36 -29.43
C ASP A 15 25.81 19.82 -28.98
N VAL A 16 26.92 20.53 -28.74
CA VAL A 16 26.94 21.93 -28.28
C VAL A 16 26.41 22.90 -29.34
N GLU A 17 26.56 22.58 -30.63
CA GLU A 17 26.04 23.42 -31.72
C GLU A 17 24.51 23.40 -31.80
N LYS A 18 23.91 22.33 -31.28
CA LYS A 18 22.46 22.13 -31.21
C LYS A 18 21.88 22.60 -29.89
N LEU A 19 22.62 22.44 -28.80
CA LEU A 19 22.19 22.79 -27.46
C LEU A 19 23.37 23.39 -26.69
N GLN A 20 23.34 24.71 -26.49
CA GLN A 20 24.41 25.47 -25.86
C GLN A 20 24.24 25.56 -24.33
N VAL A 21 22.98 25.65 -23.88
CA VAL A 21 22.64 25.93 -22.49
C VAL A 21 21.56 24.97 -21.97
N VAL A 22 21.71 24.50 -20.73
CA VAL A 22 20.63 23.81 -20.00
C VAL A 22 20.30 24.62 -18.75
N VAL A 23 19.03 24.96 -18.57
CA VAL A 23 18.53 25.63 -17.36
C VAL A 23 17.77 24.62 -16.52
N TYR A 24 18.16 24.44 -15.26
CA TYR A 24 17.50 23.53 -14.33
C TYR A 24 16.90 24.32 -13.17
N PHE A 25 15.57 24.42 -13.15
CA PHE A 25 14.78 24.91 -12.02
C PHE A 25 14.48 23.75 -11.07
N ILE A 26 14.87 23.88 -9.80
CA ILE A 26 14.56 22.91 -8.75
C ILE A 26 14.36 23.63 -7.42
N ALA A 27 13.18 23.48 -6.83
CA ALA A 27 12.78 24.20 -5.63
C ALA A 27 13.02 25.72 -5.79
N ASP A 28 13.76 26.35 -4.87
CA ASP A 28 14.09 27.77 -4.87
C ASP A 28 15.37 28.11 -5.65
N ARG A 29 15.93 27.16 -6.42
CA ARG A 29 17.22 27.30 -7.10
C ARG A 29 17.09 27.15 -8.60
N THR A 30 17.86 27.97 -9.31
CA THR A 30 18.04 27.90 -10.75
C THR A 30 19.51 27.65 -11.06
N PHE A 31 19.80 26.59 -11.81
CA PHE A 31 21.14 26.30 -12.31
C PHE A 31 21.20 26.53 -13.82
N LEU A 32 22.18 27.30 -14.27
CA LEU A 32 22.50 27.52 -15.67
C LEU A 32 23.77 26.76 -16.01
N PHE A 33 23.67 25.75 -16.87
CA PHE A 33 24.80 24.99 -17.37
C PHE A 33 25.17 25.49 -18.77
N GLU A 34 26.33 26.11 -18.91
CA GLU A 34 26.87 26.52 -20.21
C GLU A 34 27.84 25.46 -20.73
N LYS A 35 27.52 24.86 -21.88
CA LYS A 35 28.27 23.71 -22.40
C LYS A 35 29.57 24.11 -23.08
N THR A 36 29.62 25.30 -23.70
CA THR A 36 30.82 25.81 -24.38
C THR A 36 31.93 26.13 -23.39
N SER A 37 31.59 26.87 -22.32
CA SER A 37 32.51 27.28 -21.27
C SER A 37 32.68 26.21 -20.17
N ARG A 38 31.81 25.18 -20.16
CA ARG A 38 31.73 24.13 -19.12
C ARG A 38 31.56 24.69 -17.72
N THR A 39 30.79 25.77 -17.58
CA THR A 39 30.51 26.43 -16.31
C THR A 39 29.10 26.12 -15.82
N VAL A 40 28.91 26.25 -14.51
CA VAL A 40 27.59 26.24 -13.86
C VAL A 40 27.43 27.51 -13.03
N SER A 41 26.35 28.23 -13.29
CA SER A 41 25.95 29.41 -12.51
C SER A 41 24.70 29.10 -11.70
N THR A 42 24.68 29.49 -10.44
CA THR A 42 23.53 29.28 -9.54
C THR A 42 22.87 30.62 -9.24
N TYR A 43 21.54 30.67 -9.35
CA TYR A 43 20.72 31.83 -9.04
C TYR A 43 19.66 31.42 -8.01
N MET A 44 19.40 32.29 -7.03
CA MET A 44 18.25 32.14 -6.15
C MET A 44 17.00 32.57 -6.92
N SER A 45 15.93 31.78 -6.79
CA SER A 45 14.70 31.96 -7.57
C SER A 45 13.91 33.18 -7.10
N ASP A 46 14.05 34.29 -7.82
CA ASP A 46 13.06 35.38 -7.81
C ASP A 46 12.09 35.22 -9.00
N SER A 47 11.00 35.99 -8.99
CA SER A 47 9.94 36.05 -10.02
C SER A 47 10.42 36.36 -11.47
N SER A 48 11.72 36.48 -11.69
CA SER A 48 12.42 36.86 -12.93
C SER A 48 12.97 35.67 -13.74
N ASN A 49 12.77 34.42 -13.32
CA ASN A 49 13.29 33.25 -14.04
C ASN A 49 12.82 33.15 -15.50
N ALA A 50 11.56 33.47 -15.79
CA ALA A 50 11.03 33.44 -17.16
C ALA A 50 11.61 34.56 -18.04
N SER A 51 11.82 35.76 -17.49
CA SER A 51 12.42 36.88 -18.24
C SER A 51 13.91 36.64 -18.50
N PHE A 52 14.62 36.03 -17.55
CA PHE A 52 16.01 35.62 -17.72
C PHE A 52 16.19 34.66 -18.91
N VAL A 53 15.43 33.56 -18.95
CA VAL A 53 15.51 32.58 -20.05
C VAL A 53 15.06 33.20 -21.37
N ARG A 54 14.02 34.04 -21.36
CA ARG A 54 13.59 34.78 -22.56
C ARG A 54 14.71 35.67 -23.11
N SER A 55 15.44 36.39 -22.25
CA SER A 55 16.58 37.22 -22.67
C SER A 55 17.72 36.43 -23.32
N LEU A 56 17.93 35.17 -22.92
CA LEU A 56 18.92 34.29 -23.55
C LEU A 56 18.42 33.84 -24.93
N SER A 57 17.15 33.44 -25.00
CA SER A 57 16.50 33.05 -26.25
C SER A 57 16.48 34.19 -27.27
N ASP A 58 16.18 35.42 -26.85
CA ASP A 58 16.14 36.61 -27.72
C ASP A 58 17.53 36.97 -28.27
N ARG A 59 18.60 36.60 -27.56
CA ARG A 59 20.00 36.69 -28.02
C ARG A 59 20.42 35.55 -28.95
N GLY A 60 19.49 34.65 -29.31
CA GLY A 60 19.74 33.52 -30.20
C GLY A 60 20.42 32.31 -29.54
N VAL A 61 20.52 32.27 -28.21
CA VAL A 61 21.08 31.12 -27.49
C VAL A 61 20.13 29.93 -27.61
N LYS A 62 20.66 28.77 -28.02
CA LYS A 62 19.90 27.51 -28.07
C LYS A 62 19.95 26.82 -26.71
N GLY A 63 18.78 26.65 -26.09
CA GLY A 63 18.73 26.04 -24.76
C GLY A 63 17.57 25.09 -24.53
N TYR A 64 17.64 24.42 -23.38
CA TYR A 64 16.64 23.48 -22.91
C TYR A 64 16.38 23.69 -21.42
N ILE A 65 15.13 23.54 -21.00
CA ILE A 65 14.71 23.71 -19.60
C ILE A 65 14.36 22.35 -18.98
N ILE A 66 14.92 22.07 -17.80
CA ILE A 66 14.37 21.10 -16.85
C ILE A 66 13.69 21.91 -15.75
N TYR A 67 12.41 21.66 -15.54
CA TYR A 67 11.65 22.29 -14.45
C TYR A 67 11.17 21.20 -13.50
N ASP A 68 11.74 21.14 -12.29
CA ASP A 68 11.41 20.14 -11.27
C ASP A 68 10.60 20.79 -10.14
N VAL A 69 9.30 20.51 -10.18
CA VAL A 69 8.32 21.06 -9.26
C VAL A 69 8.46 20.36 -7.91
N ALA A 70 8.94 21.10 -6.92
CA ALA A 70 9.20 20.59 -5.59
C ALA A 70 7.93 20.51 -4.73
N GLU A 71 7.08 21.52 -4.80
CA GLU A 71 5.91 21.69 -3.92
C GLU A 71 4.59 21.75 -4.72
N PRO A 72 3.44 21.54 -4.05
CA PRO A 72 2.14 21.83 -4.62
C PRO A 72 1.99 23.28 -5.09
N ASP A 73 1.22 23.47 -6.16
CA ASP A 73 0.81 24.79 -6.68
C ASP A 73 1.97 25.65 -7.24
N ASP A 74 3.14 25.04 -7.46
CA ASP A 74 4.35 25.66 -8.05
C ASP A 74 4.47 25.36 -9.56
N ALA A 75 3.38 25.65 -10.28
CA ALA A 75 3.31 25.40 -11.72
C ALA A 75 4.21 26.36 -12.50
N PRO A 76 4.85 25.91 -13.60
CA PRO A 76 5.69 26.78 -14.40
C PRO A 76 4.88 27.92 -15.03
N SER A 77 5.51 29.08 -15.20
CA SER A 77 4.92 30.20 -15.91
C SER A 77 4.42 29.77 -17.29
N GLY A 78 3.24 30.27 -17.68
CA GLY A 78 2.69 30.04 -19.03
C GLY A 78 3.62 30.52 -20.14
N ASP A 79 4.54 31.43 -19.83
CA ASP A 79 5.53 31.97 -20.74
C ASP A 79 6.69 31.00 -21.07
N LEU A 80 6.82 29.91 -20.30
CA LEU A 80 7.83 28.88 -20.53
C LEU A 80 7.29 27.69 -21.34
N PRO A 81 8.14 27.08 -22.21
CA PRO A 81 9.44 27.59 -22.65
C PRO A 81 9.31 28.81 -23.60
N PRO A 82 10.36 29.65 -23.74
CA PRO A 82 10.42 30.65 -24.81
C PRO A 82 10.47 29.97 -26.19
N ARG A 83 10.17 30.73 -27.25
CA ARG A 83 10.17 30.19 -28.61
C ARG A 83 11.54 29.63 -28.98
N GLY A 84 11.56 28.45 -29.59
CA GLY A 84 12.79 27.78 -30.02
C GLY A 84 13.49 26.95 -28.94
N TRP A 85 13.01 26.97 -27.70
CA TRP A 85 13.54 26.13 -26.61
C TRP A 85 12.63 24.94 -26.32
N GLY A 86 13.25 23.82 -25.93
CA GLY A 86 12.56 22.66 -25.38
C GLY A 86 12.44 22.73 -23.85
N MET A 87 11.45 22.04 -23.29
CA MET A 87 11.27 21.95 -21.84
C MET A 87 10.70 20.61 -21.43
N VAL A 88 11.24 20.06 -20.35
CA VAL A 88 10.65 18.94 -19.60
C VAL A 88 10.21 19.44 -18.23
N LEU A 89 8.98 19.09 -17.87
CA LEU A 89 8.41 19.36 -16.55
C LEU A 89 8.39 18.05 -15.75
N LEU A 90 9.13 18.02 -14.65
CA LEU A 90 9.09 16.96 -13.66
C LEU A 90 8.17 17.42 -12.54
N SER A 91 7.06 16.70 -12.36
CA SER A 91 6.08 17.01 -11.33
C SER A 91 5.66 15.74 -10.64
N PRO A 92 5.40 15.78 -9.31
CA PRO A 92 4.55 14.79 -8.67
C PRO A 92 3.21 14.67 -9.39
N PRO A 93 2.46 13.58 -9.17
CA PRO A 93 1.17 13.38 -9.79
C PRO A 93 0.08 14.24 -9.12
N LEU A 94 0.28 15.56 -9.12
CA LEU A 94 -0.69 16.57 -8.69
C LEU A 94 -1.06 17.40 -9.92
N GLU A 95 -2.29 17.25 -10.39
CA GLU A 95 -2.70 17.79 -11.70
C GLU A 95 -2.57 19.31 -11.78
N ARG A 96 -2.84 20.00 -10.67
CA ARG A 96 -2.73 21.47 -10.58
C ARG A 96 -1.33 22.00 -10.91
N ASN A 97 -0.28 21.20 -10.71
CA ASN A 97 1.09 21.61 -10.98
C ASN A 97 1.42 21.68 -12.48
N TYR A 98 0.65 21.03 -13.35
CA TYR A 98 1.00 20.93 -14.77
C TYR A 98 -0.17 21.08 -15.74
N LYS A 99 -1.44 20.94 -15.32
CA LYS A 99 -2.61 20.90 -16.22
C LYS A 99 -2.68 22.09 -17.17
N GLU A 100 -2.55 23.30 -16.63
CA GLU A 100 -2.61 24.53 -17.41
C GLU A 100 -1.45 24.62 -18.40
N TRP A 101 -0.26 24.22 -17.97
CA TRP A 101 0.93 24.21 -18.82
C TRP A 101 0.79 23.18 -19.96
N VAL A 102 0.35 21.96 -19.66
CA VAL A 102 0.07 20.91 -20.65
C VAL A 102 -0.95 21.38 -21.67
N LYS A 103 -2.06 21.97 -21.23
CA LYS A 103 -3.12 22.49 -22.10
C LYS A 103 -2.60 23.57 -23.05
N ARG A 104 -1.77 24.50 -22.56
CA ARG A 104 -1.23 25.61 -23.38
C ARG A 104 -0.15 25.17 -24.35
N ARG A 105 0.66 24.19 -23.98
CA ARG A 105 1.85 23.76 -24.75
C ARG A 105 1.62 22.52 -25.60
N GLY A 106 0.49 21.83 -25.45
CA GLY A 106 0.25 20.54 -26.10
C GLY A 106 1.28 19.49 -25.66
N ALA A 107 1.73 19.57 -24.41
CA ALA A 107 2.83 18.74 -23.92
C ALA A 107 2.41 17.27 -23.80
N THR A 108 3.33 16.37 -24.14
CA THR A 108 3.14 14.93 -23.98
C THR A 108 3.45 14.52 -22.54
N THR A 109 2.48 13.90 -21.87
CA THR A 109 2.66 13.38 -20.51
C THR A 109 3.38 12.04 -20.55
N ILE A 110 4.46 11.92 -19.79
CA ILE A 110 5.18 10.66 -19.56
C ILE A 110 5.08 10.34 -18.07
N LEU A 111 4.68 9.12 -17.74
CA LEU A 111 4.62 8.63 -16.36
C LEU A 111 5.80 7.70 -16.09
N MET A 112 6.46 7.94 -14.97
CA MET A 112 7.60 7.16 -14.50
C MET A 112 7.29 6.60 -13.11
N ASN A 113 7.64 5.34 -12.90
CA ASN A 113 7.54 4.73 -11.58
C ASN A 113 8.53 5.38 -10.62
N CYS A 114 8.18 5.37 -9.33
CA CYS A 114 9.14 5.63 -8.28
C CYS A 114 10.24 4.56 -8.30
N PRO A 115 11.47 4.88 -7.83
CA PRO A 115 12.52 3.88 -7.66
C PRO A 115 12.05 2.72 -6.78
N GLY A 116 12.51 1.50 -7.06
CA GLY A 116 12.25 0.34 -6.20
C GLY A 116 13.20 0.28 -4.99
N GLU A 117 13.00 -0.69 -4.09
CA GLU A 117 13.87 -0.90 -2.91
C GLU A 117 15.35 -1.00 -3.29
N SER A 118 15.68 -1.83 -4.28
CA SER A 118 17.04 -2.00 -4.77
C SER A 118 17.65 -0.71 -5.32
N ASP A 119 16.86 0.13 -5.99
CA ASP A 119 17.32 1.41 -6.54
C ASP A 119 17.65 2.39 -5.40
N VAL A 120 16.77 2.48 -4.39
CA VAL A 120 17.00 3.35 -3.24
C VAL A 120 18.18 2.85 -2.42
N LYS A 121 18.30 1.53 -2.20
CA LYS A 121 19.45 0.93 -1.52
C LYS A 121 20.76 1.25 -2.22
N ALA A 122 20.79 1.15 -3.55
CA ALA A 122 21.96 1.54 -4.34
C ALA A 122 22.28 3.04 -4.19
N MET A 123 21.25 3.91 -4.12
CA MET A 123 21.44 5.33 -3.84
C MET A 123 22.04 5.57 -2.44
N CYS A 124 21.56 4.88 -1.40
CA CYS A 124 22.12 4.96 -0.04
C CYS A 124 23.60 4.58 -0.01
N VAL A 125 23.95 3.45 -0.63
CA VAL A 125 25.35 2.98 -0.74
C VAL A 125 26.21 4.02 -1.46
N TRP A 126 25.72 4.59 -2.56
CA TRP A 126 26.47 5.61 -3.30
C TRP A 126 26.65 6.93 -2.53
N MET A 127 25.62 7.40 -1.84
CA MET A 127 25.64 8.61 -1.02
C MET A 127 26.66 8.48 0.12
N ARG A 128 26.77 7.29 0.71
CA ARG A 128 27.65 6.97 1.84
C ARG A 128 28.90 6.19 1.43
N ARG A 129 29.28 6.19 0.15
CA ARG A 129 30.38 5.36 -0.40
C ARG A 129 31.76 5.53 0.26
N HIS A 130 31.97 6.67 0.92
CA HIS A 130 33.21 6.98 1.62
C HIS A 130 33.18 6.57 3.10
N GLN A 131 32.00 6.17 3.61
CA GLN A 131 31.80 5.76 5.00
C GLN A 131 31.97 4.25 5.17
N PRO A 132 32.29 3.76 6.39
CA PRO A 132 32.37 2.34 6.69
C PRO A 132 31.06 1.59 6.38
N VAL A 133 31.16 0.30 6.06
CA VAL A 133 30.01 -0.56 5.71
C VAL A 133 28.92 -0.56 6.79
N ARG A 134 29.32 -0.47 8.08
CA ARG A 134 28.39 -0.40 9.20
C ARG A 134 27.49 0.85 9.13
N GLU A 135 28.07 2.03 8.90
CA GLU A 135 27.30 3.27 8.78
C GLU A 135 26.41 3.28 7.54
N GLN A 136 26.85 2.66 6.44
CA GLN A 136 26.02 2.47 5.26
C GLN A 136 24.79 1.59 5.57
N ALA A 137 24.97 0.54 6.37
CA ALA A 137 23.90 -0.34 6.79
C ALA A 137 22.93 0.38 7.74
N GLU A 138 23.43 1.12 8.73
CA GLU A 138 22.62 1.94 9.65
C GLU A 138 21.80 3.00 8.87
N HIS A 139 22.42 3.70 7.92
CA HIS A 139 21.71 4.65 7.06
C HIS A 139 20.63 3.96 6.20
N TRP A 140 20.91 2.78 5.66
CA TRP A 140 19.92 2.01 4.91
C TRP A 140 18.73 1.59 5.78
N GLN A 141 18.95 1.20 7.04
CA GLN A 141 17.85 0.84 7.96
C GLN A 141 16.89 2.03 8.18
N VAL A 142 17.44 3.23 8.37
CA VAL A 142 16.63 4.46 8.52
C VAL A 142 15.83 4.74 7.25
N VAL A 143 16.48 4.74 6.08
CA VAL A 143 15.79 5.01 4.80
C VAL A 143 14.76 3.94 4.47
N LYS A 144 15.04 2.67 4.78
CA LYS A 144 14.10 1.58 4.62
C LYS A 144 12.87 1.77 5.51
N SER A 145 13.06 2.13 6.78
CA SER A 145 11.94 2.46 7.67
C SER A 145 11.10 3.63 7.12
N HIS A 146 11.74 4.67 6.56
CA HIS A 146 11.01 5.76 5.91
C HIS A 146 10.20 5.28 4.69
N MET A 147 10.76 4.35 3.90
CA MET A 147 10.07 3.77 2.75
C MET A 147 8.90 2.89 3.15
N ASP A 148 9.03 2.12 4.22
CA ASP A 148 7.96 1.26 4.73
C ASP A 148 6.76 2.12 5.19
N GLU A 149 7.05 3.31 5.72
CA GLU A 149 6.03 4.28 6.17
C GLU A 149 5.40 5.08 5.02
N VAL A 150 6.20 5.72 4.16
CA VAL A 150 5.72 6.67 3.13
C VAL A 150 6.20 6.39 1.71
N GLY A 151 6.60 5.16 1.44
CA GLY A 151 6.98 4.70 0.11
C GLY A 151 8.33 5.25 -0.38
N PRO A 152 8.80 4.78 -1.54
CA PRO A 152 10.12 5.09 -2.07
C PRO A 152 10.16 6.43 -2.81
N THR A 153 9.80 7.52 -2.15
CA THR A 153 9.88 8.87 -2.75
C THR A 153 11.18 9.56 -2.33
N PRO A 154 12.21 9.63 -3.19
CA PRO A 154 13.54 10.15 -2.84
C PRO A 154 13.53 11.56 -2.22
N ARG A 155 12.53 12.36 -2.59
CA ARG A 155 12.39 13.74 -2.11
C ARG A 155 12.21 13.84 -0.60
N TYR A 156 11.59 12.83 0.02
CA TYR A 156 11.23 12.83 1.44
C TYR A 156 12.08 11.85 2.24
N ILE A 157 12.37 10.66 1.71
CA ILE A 157 12.98 9.57 2.51
C ILE A 157 14.45 9.79 2.90
N PHE A 158 15.19 10.67 2.23
CA PHE A 158 16.62 10.90 2.51
C PHE A 158 16.90 12.03 3.50
N ASP A 159 15.92 12.89 3.79
CA ASP A 159 16.06 14.06 4.65
C ASP A 159 15.04 13.95 5.79
N GLU A 160 15.54 13.85 7.01
CA GLU A 160 14.73 13.61 8.22
C GLU A 160 13.62 14.65 8.39
N ARG A 161 13.94 15.94 8.25
CA ARG A 161 12.95 17.01 8.42
C ARG A 161 11.86 16.97 7.34
N LYS A 162 12.24 16.66 6.09
CA LYS A 162 11.27 16.51 5.01
C LYS A 162 10.42 15.26 5.19
N TYR A 163 11.02 14.16 5.63
CA TYR A 163 10.32 12.94 5.98
C TYR A 163 9.28 13.19 7.07
N ASP A 164 9.68 13.79 8.19
CA ASP A 164 8.79 14.04 9.33
C ASP A 164 7.58 14.89 8.93
N ASN A 165 7.81 15.97 8.18
CA ASN A 165 6.74 16.82 7.68
C ASN A 165 5.81 16.06 6.71
N TRP A 166 6.38 15.22 5.83
CA TRP A 166 5.62 14.41 4.89
C TRP A 166 4.74 13.38 5.63
N VAL A 167 5.33 12.57 6.52
CA VAL A 167 4.64 11.61 7.41
C VAL A 167 3.51 12.29 8.18
N GLN A 168 3.81 13.41 8.84
CA GLN A 168 2.82 14.13 9.62
C GLN A 168 1.62 14.56 8.77
N ARG A 169 1.86 15.07 7.55
CA ARG A 169 0.79 15.46 6.62
C ARG A 169 0.00 14.25 6.12
N CYS A 170 0.65 13.13 5.81
CA CYS A 170 0.00 11.89 5.40
C CYS A 170 -0.96 11.39 6.48
N HIS A 171 -0.46 11.20 7.71
CA HIS A 171 -1.30 10.72 8.81
C HIS A 171 -2.41 11.70 9.16
N LYS A 172 -2.10 13.00 9.28
CA LYS A 172 -3.10 14.04 9.56
C LYS A 172 -4.22 14.03 8.52
N THR A 173 -3.88 13.83 7.24
CA THR A 173 -4.86 13.75 6.15
C THR A 173 -5.82 12.59 6.36
N VAL A 174 -5.37 11.42 6.82
CA VAL A 174 -6.24 10.27 7.10
C VAL A 174 -7.01 10.44 8.41
N ASP A 175 -6.36 10.95 9.46
CA ASP A 175 -6.93 11.08 10.80
C ASP A 175 -8.08 12.10 10.82
N GLU A 176 -7.89 13.25 10.18
CA GLU A 176 -8.89 14.32 10.07
C GLU A 176 -9.87 14.11 8.91
N ALA A 177 -9.74 13.01 8.16
CA ALA A 177 -10.59 12.77 7.01
C ALA A 177 -12.06 12.57 7.42
N ILE A 178 -12.93 13.36 6.81
CA ILE A 178 -14.38 13.16 6.79
C ILE A 178 -14.81 12.31 5.59
N SER A 179 -16.05 11.85 5.55
CA SER A 179 -16.55 10.97 4.48
C SER A 179 -16.31 11.51 3.07
N SER A 180 -16.43 12.83 2.84
CA SER A 180 -16.18 13.44 1.51
C SER A 180 -14.70 13.43 1.09
N VAL A 181 -13.78 13.48 2.06
CA VAL A 181 -12.33 13.39 1.81
C VAL A 181 -11.95 11.95 1.51
N ILE A 182 -12.40 11.03 2.35
CA ILE A 182 -12.15 9.59 2.18
C ILE A 182 -12.74 9.06 0.88
N LEU A 183 -13.92 9.54 0.45
CA LEU A 183 -14.53 9.12 -0.81
C LEU A 183 -13.61 9.36 -2.02
N GLN A 184 -12.66 10.30 -1.95
CA GLN A 184 -11.67 10.51 -3.01
C GLN A 184 -10.71 9.32 -3.18
N CYS A 185 -10.54 8.47 -2.16
CA CYS A 185 -9.71 7.26 -2.22
C CYS A 185 -10.34 6.14 -3.05
N ILE A 186 -11.61 6.25 -3.46
CA ILE A 186 -12.29 5.24 -4.28
C ILE A 186 -11.60 5.00 -5.64
N GLY A 187 -10.76 5.93 -6.09
CA GLY A 187 -9.95 5.83 -7.30
C GLY A 187 -8.69 4.98 -7.18
N LEU A 188 -8.35 4.48 -5.99
CA LEU A 188 -7.21 3.61 -5.80
C LEU A 188 -7.45 2.25 -6.49
N GLY A 189 -6.38 1.71 -7.08
CA GLY A 189 -6.39 0.51 -7.90
C GLY A 189 -6.90 0.70 -9.33
N LEU A 190 -7.63 1.78 -9.61
CA LEU A 190 -8.18 2.06 -10.94
C LEU A 190 -7.17 2.76 -11.84
N GLY A 191 -7.34 2.53 -13.16
CA GLY A 191 -6.55 3.21 -14.17
C GLY A 191 -7.35 4.15 -15.08
N GLY A 192 -6.63 4.92 -15.88
CA GLY A 192 -7.18 5.59 -17.06
C GLY A 192 -7.46 7.09 -16.95
N SER A 193 -7.89 7.64 -15.81
CA SER A 193 -7.85 9.08 -15.52
C SER A 193 -8.52 9.33 -14.18
N TRP A 194 -7.85 10.06 -13.30
CA TRP A 194 -8.44 10.56 -12.08
C TRP A 194 -7.99 12.01 -11.91
N ASP A 195 -8.88 12.88 -11.45
CA ASP A 195 -8.58 14.27 -11.08
C ASP A 195 -7.66 14.21 -9.85
N ARG A 196 -6.36 14.43 -10.06
CA ARG A 196 -5.32 14.24 -9.04
C ARG A 196 -5.43 15.34 -7.99
N MET A 197 -6.38 15.15 -7.07
CA MET A 197 -6.73 16.05 -5.99
C MET A 197 -5.63 16.12 -4.94
N LYS A 198 -5.58 17.25 -4.21
CA LYS A 198 -4.60 17.51 -3.17
C LYS A 198 -4.56 16.43 -2.07
N VAL A 199 -5.67 15.76 -1.80
CA VAL A 199 -5.76 14.66 -0.81
C VAL A 199 -4.96 13.44 -1.28
N LEU A 200 -5.20 13.00 -2.51
CA LEU A 200 -4.52 11.84 -3.09
C LEU A 200 -3.02 12.07 -3.26
N TYR A 201 -2.58 13.31 -3.43
CA TYR A 201 -1.15 13.63 -3.44
C TYR A 201 -0.41 13.15 -2.16
N TRP A 202 -1.07 13.15 -1.01
CA TRP A 202 -0.48 12.65 0.24
C TRP A 202 -0.67 11.15 0.44
N LEU A 203 -1.66 10.54 -0.21
CA LEU A 203 -2.07 9.15 0.09
C LEU A 203 -1.77 8.16 -1.04
N ALA A 204 -1.55 8.64 -2.26
CA ALA A 204 -1.39 7.81 -3.45
C ALA A 204 -0.11 8.10 -4.24
N ARG A 205 0.44 7.05 -4.82
CA ARG A 205 1.46 7.06 -5.86
C ARG A 205 0.89 6.52 -7.17
N VAL A 206 1.47 6.92 -8.30
CA VAL A 206 1.09 6.40 -9.61
C VAL A 206 2.05 5.27 -9.99
N ILE A 207 1.50 4.13 -10.36
CA ILE A 207 2.25 2.99 -10.89
C ILE A 207 1.90 2.81 -12.36
N ARG A 208 2.93 2.74 -13.19
CA ARG A 208 2.92 2.32 -14.58
C ARG A 208 3.12 0.82 -14.66
N THR A 209 2.18 0.14 -15.29
CA THR A 209 2.20 -1.29 -15.56
C THR A 209 2.15 -1.50 -17.08
N ARG A 210 3.01 -2.36 -17.61
CA ARG A 210 3.01 -2.71 -19.03
C ARG A 210 2.27 -4.02 -19.25
N GLY A 211 1.23 -4.00 -20.06
CA GLY A 211 0.46 -5.19 -20.42
C GLY A 211 1.32 -6.17 -21.21
N GLU A 212 1.41 -7.42 -20.74
CA GLU A 212 2.26 -8.46 -21.32
C GLU A 212 1.89 -8.82 -22.77
N LYS A 213 0.59 -8.81 -23.12
CA LYS A 213 0.10 -9.30 -24.42
C LYS A 213 0.19 -8.29 -25.57
N PHE A 214 -0.08 -7.02 -25.30
CA PHE A 214 -0.22 -5.99 -26.35
C PHE A 214 0.73 -4.80 -26.14
N GLY A 215 1.54 -4.81 -25.08
CA GLY A 215 2.46 -3.73 -24.77
C GLY A 215 1.80 -2.41 -24.38
N PHE A 216 0.47 -2.37 -24.21
CA PHE A 216 -0.23 -1.19 -23.70
C PHE A 216 0.28 -0.81 -22.31
N GLU A 217 0.43 0.48 -22.09
CA GLU A 217 0.81 1.01 -20.79
C GLU A 217 -0.46 1.41 -20.03
N PHE A 218 -0.62 0.79 -18.87
CA PHE A 218 -1.66 1.12 -17.92
C PHE A 218 -1.05 1.88 -16.76
N PHE A 219 -1.85 2.73 -16.13
CA PHE A 219 -1.44 3.44 -14.93
C PHE A 219 -2.51 3.22 -13.89
N SER A 220 -2.11 2.86 -12.67
CA SER A 220 -3.00 2.73 -11.51
C SER A 220 -2.50 3.61 -10.38
N ASN A 221 -3.42 4.16 -9.60
CA ASN A 221 -3.08 4.84 -8.36
C ASN A 221 -3.05 3.82 -7.24
N LEU A 222 -1.95 3.70 -6.52
CA LEU A 222 -1.88 2.87 -5.32
C LEU A 222 -1.59 3.72 -4.11
N PRO A 223 -1.92 3.23 -2.91
CA PRO A 223 -1.39 3.80 -1.69
C PRO A 223 0.12 4.05 -1.76
N VAL A 224 0.54 5.12 -1.11
CA VAL A 224 1.96 5.52 -1.04
C VAL A 224 2.83 4.38 -0.48
N SER A 225 2.32 3.68 0.54
CA SER A 225 2.91 2.51 1.19
C SER A 225 1.81 1.54 1.66
N ALA A 226 2.18 0.32 2.01
CA ALA A 226 1.28 -0.62 2.67
C ALA A 226 0.78 -0.09 4.02
N HIS A 227 1.63 0.59 4.81
CA HIS A 227 1.25 1.16 6.10
C HIS A 227 0.15 2.23 5.97
N LEU A 228 0.36 3.23 5.11
CA LEU A 228 -0.66 4.25 4.84
C LEU A 228 -1.88 3.68 4.12
N GLY A 229 -1.68 2.68 3.26
CA GLY A 229 -2.76 1.91 2.64
C GLY A 229 -3.67 1.28 3.69
N ASN A 230 -3.10 0.64 4.70
CA ASN A 230 -3.85 0.04 5.79
C ASN A 230 -4.66 1.08 6.57
N LYS A 231 -3.99 2.14 6.99
CA LYS A 231 -4.64 3.24 7.71
C LYS A 231 -5.80 3.84 6.91
N THR A 232 -5.58 4.06 5.60
CA THR A 232 -6.59 4.61 4.68
C THR A 232 -7.76 3.64 4.48
N LEU A 233 -7.50 2.34 4.34
CA LEU A 233 -8.54 1.33 4.15
C LEU A 233 -9.42 1.17 5.40
N PHE A 234 -8.86 1.16 6.60
CA PHE A 234 -9.67 1.14 7.83
C PHE A 234 -10.53 2.39 7.99
N LYS A 235 -9.96 3.57 7.71
CA LYS A 235 -10.74 4.81 7.70
C LYS A 235 -11.85 4.77 6.64
N SER A 236 -11.56 4.20 5.47
CA SER A 236 -12.52 4.00 4.38
C SER A 236 -13.65 3.04 4.77
N ALA A 237 -13.30 1.92 5.37
CA ALA A 237 -14.23 0.92 5.86
C ALA A 237 -15.26 1.52 6.83
N LYS A 238 -14.81 2.40 7.72
CA LYS A 238 -15.69 3.09 8.68
C LYS A 238 -16.57 4.18 8.08
N LEU A 239 -16.06 4.96 7.13
CA LEU A 239 -16.70 6.20 6.68
C LEU A 239 -17.43 6.07 5.34
N MET A 240 -17.10 5.07 4.52
CA MET A 240 -17.73 4.83 3.24
C MET A 240 -18.99 3.99 3.39
N GLN A 241 -19.95 4.22 2.49
CA GLN A 241 -21.04 3.26 2.31
C GLN A 241 -20.48 1.96 1.71
N GLN A 242 -21.10 0.82 2.07
CA GLN A 242 -20.62 -0.51 1.69
C GLN A 242 -20.34 -0.65 0.19
N HIS A 243 -21.21 -0.14 -0.68
CA HIS A 243 -21.05 -0.28 -2.13
C HIS A 243 -19.83 0.49 -2.67
N TYR A 244 -19.51 1.67 -2.10
CA TYR A 244 -18.31 2.42 -2.45
C TYR A 244 -17.05 1.72 -1.94
N PHE A 245 -17.10 1.18 -0.73
CA PHE A 245 -15.98 0.41 -0.18
C PHE A 245 -15.72 -0.87 -1.00
N ASN A 246 -16.76 -1.62 -1.36
CA ASN A 246 -16.62 -2.81 -2.21
C ASN A 246 -16.02 -2.48 -3.58
N PHE A 247 -16.37 -1.31 -4.14
CA PHE A 247 -15.80 -0.86 -5.40
C PHE A 247 -14.31 -0.49 -5.26
N LEU A 248 -13.92 0.20 -4.18
CA LEU A 248 -12.53 0.46 -3.83
C LEU A 248 -11.72 -0.84 -3.70
N ILE A 249 -12.22 -1.79 -2.90
CA ILE A 249 -11.58 -3.09 -2.72
C ILE A 249 -11.43 -3.82 -4.05
N SER A 250 -12.46 -3.80 -4.90
CA SER A 250 -12.38 -4.43 -6.22
C SER A 250 -11.30 -3.83 -7.13
N GLY A 251 -10.99 -2.54 -6.99
CA GLY A 251 -9.87 -1.92 -7.69
C GLY A 251 -8.51 -2.33 -7.10
N LEU A 252 -8.45 -2.54 -5.79
CA LEU A 252 -7.23 -2.84 -5.05
C LEU A 252 -6.92 -4.34 -4.89
N THR A 253 -7.83 -5.25 -5.19
CA THR A 253 -7.67 -6.70 -4.94
C THR A 253 -6.31 -7.24 -5.39
N ASP A 254 -5.87 -6.91 -6.61
CA ASP A 254 -4.58 -7.37 -7.16
C ASP A 254 -3.37 -6.84 -6.38
N TYR A 255 -3.52 -5.65 -5.78
CA TYR A 255 -2.49 -4.91 -5.07
C TYR A 255 -2.43 -5.23 -3.58
N LEU A 256 -3.57 -5.54 -2.96
CA LEU A 256 -3.66 -5.95 -1.55
C LEU A 256 -2.72 -7.10 -1.23
N ILE A 257 -2.52 -7.99 -2.20
CA ILE A 257 -1.70 -9.20 -2.08
C ILE A 257 -0.27 -8.91 -2.53
N SER A 258 -0.11 -8.37 -3.75
CA SER A 258 1.20 -8.19 -4.37
C SER A 258 2.08 -7.16 -3.65
N GLU A 259 1.49 -6.14 -3.04
CA GLU A 259 2.22 -5.14 -2.26
C GLU A 259 2.21 -5.44 -0.75
N ASN A 260 1.67 -6.60 -0.35
CA ASN A 260 1.58 -7.05 1.03
C ASN A 260 0.97 -5.99 1.97
N PHE A 261 -0.33 -5.74 1.81
CA PHE A 261 -1.08 -4.86 2.71
C PHE A 261 -1.29 -5.45 4.11
N GLY A 262 -0.56 -6.52 4.47
CA GLY A 262 -0.67 -7.18 5.78
C GLY A 262 -2.12 -7.49 6.12
N ARG A 263 -2.59 -6.99 7.27
CA ARG A 263 -3.95 -7.25 7.75
C ARG A 263 -5.05 -6.73 6.82
N CYS A 264 -4.87 -5.64 6.08
CA CYS A 264 -5.94 -5.14 5.19
C CYS A 264 -6.16 -6.02 3.97
N THR A 265 -5.27 -6.97 3.68
CA THR A 265 -5.49 -7.97 2.64
C THR A 265 -6.74 -8.82 2.91
N VAL A 266 -7.21 -8.92 4.17
CA VAL A 266 -8.49 -9.59 4.49
C VAL A 266 -9.67 -8.94 3.79
N PHE A 267 -9.62 -7.63 3.49
CA PHE A 267 -10.71 -6.98 2.76
C PHE A 267 -10.89 -7.54 1.35
N ALA A 268 -9.88 -8.21 0.76
CA ALA A 268 -10.02 -8.90 -0.52
C ALA A 268 -11.13 -9.97 -0.49
N PHE A 269 -11.49 -10.52 0.69
CA PHE A 269 -12.61 -11.45 0.85
C PHE A 269 -13.99 -10.82 0.59
N LEU A 270 -14.07 -9.49 0.43
CA LEU A 270 -15.28 -8.81 -0.06
C LEU A 270 -15.46 -8.94 -1.57
N ASN A 271 -14.44 -9.42 -2.29
CA ASN A 271 -14.48 -9.64 -3.72
C ASN A 271 -14.80 -11.10 -4.05
N GLY A 272 -15.96 -11.35 -4.65
CA GLY A 272 -16.42 -12.72 -4.96
C GLY A 272 -15.50 -13.49 -5.91
N SER A 273 -14.82 -12.81 -6.85
CA SER A 273 -13.85 -13.46 -7.74
C SER A 273 -12.60 -13.91 -6.97
N PHE A 274 -12.13 -13.11 -6.03
CA PHE A 274 -11.04 -13.48 -5.13
C PHE A 274 -11.42 -14.67 -4.25
N VAL A 275 -12.60 -14.64 -3.62
CA VAL A 275 -13.10 -15.76 -2.80
C VAL A 275 -13.21 -17.04 -3.63
N SER A 276 -13.75 -16.95 -4.86
CA SER A 276 -13.83 -18.08 -5.79
C SER A 276 -12.44 -18.64 -6.17
N ALA A 277 -11.41 -17.80 -6.21
CA ALA A 277 -10.04 -18.24 -6.47
C ALA A 277 -9.45 -18.97 -5.26
N ILE A 278 -9.67 -18.44 -4.05
CA ILE A 278 -9.30 -19.07 -2.78
C ILE A 278 -9.90 -20.47 -2.70
N GLU A 279 -11.20 -20.61 -2.93
CA GLU A 279 -11.93 -21.90 -2.85
C GLU A 279 -11.28 -23.00 -3.68
N ARG A 280 -10.78 -22.66 -4.88
CA ARG A 280 -10.13 -23.62 -5.78
C ARG A 280 -8.74 -24.05 -5.32
N GLY A 281 -8.08 -23.22 -4.51
CA GLY A 281 -6.71 -23.43 -4.03
C GLY A 281 -6.60 -23.89 -2.58
N LEU A 282 -7.72 -24.00 -1.84
CA LEU A 282 -7.69 -24.41 -0.43
C LEU A 282 -7.20 -25.84 -0.26
N ARG A 283 -6.19 -26.00 0.59
CA ARG A 283 -5.67 -27.29 1.04
C ARG A 283 -5.86 -27.44 2.54
N GLU A 284 -6.46 -28.54 2.97
CA GLU A 284 -6.57 -28.87 4.39
C GLU A 284 -5.19 -29.25 4.96
N LEU A 285 -4.85 -28.67 6.11
CA LEU A 285 -3.71 -29.05 6.92
C LEU A 285 -4.21 -29.99 8.01
N ARG A 286 -3.65 -31.19 8.07
CA ARG A 286 -4.08 -32.21 9.03
C ARG A 286 -3.00 -32.51 10.07
N PRO A 287 -3.37 -32.67 11.35
CA PRO A 287 -2.43 -33.12 12.37
C PRO A 287 -2.03 -34.59 12.15
N SER A 288 -2.93 -35.41 11.58
CA SER A 288 -2.63 -36.80 11.23
C SER A 288 -3.35 -37.24 9.95
N PRO A 289 -2.81 -38.21 9.19
CA PRO A 289 -3.48 -38.78 8.02
C PRO A 289 -4.79 -39.51 8.34
N GLN A 290 -5.00 -39.90 9.60
CA GLN A 290 -6.18 -40.64 10.06
C GLN A 290 -7.40 -39.73 10.28
N ARG A 291 -7.19 -38.43 10.50
CA ARG A 291 -8.29 -37.46 10.66
C ARG A 291 -9.05 -37.36 9.35
N GLN A 292 -10.38 -37.54 9.41
CA GLN A 292 -11.24 -37.48 8.24
C GLN A 292 -11.11 -36.11 7.55
N SER A 293 -11.10 -36.16 6.21
CA SER A 293 -11.09 -34.97 5.37
C SER A 293 -12.31 -34.10 5.63
N HIS A 294 -12.10 -32.80 5.78
CA HIS A 294 -13.17 -31.83 5.88
C HIS A 294 -13.10 -30.80 4.76
N ARG A 295 -14.20 -30.57 4.04
CA ARG A 295 -14.28 -29.46 3.08
C ARG A 295 -14.56 -28.18 3.86
N CYS A 296 -13.69 -27.18 3.69
CA CYS A 296 -13.79 -25.87 4.33
C CYS A 296 -15.17 -25.25 4.11
N ALA A 297 -15.77 -24.69 5.16
CA ALA A 297 -17.06 -24.01 5.14
C ALA A 297 -17.09 -22.90 4.07
N LEU A 298 -16.00 -22.15 3.89
CA LEU A 298 -15.90 -21.14 2.83
C LEU A 298 -16.16 -21.73 1.43
N ALA A 299 -15.66 -22.95 1.15
CA ALA A 299 -15.81 -23.61 -0.15
C ALA A 299 -17.14 -24.35 -0.33
N VAL A 300 -17.91 -24.53 0.75
CA VAL A 300 -19.22 -25.18 0.72
C VAL A 300 -20.33 -24.14 0.62
N TYR A 301 -20.18 -22.99 1.28
CA TYR A 301 -21.22 -21.98 1.45
C TYR A 301 -20.89 -20.64 0.74
N SER A 302 -20.02 -20.64 -0.28
CA SER A 302 -19.52 -19.42 -0.94
C SER A 302 -20.57 -18.53 -1.60
N GLN A 303 -21.75 -19.07 -1.93
CA GLN A 303 -22.91 -18.30 -2.41
C GLN A 303 -23.41 -17.28 -1.38
N GLU A 304 -23.08 -17.46 -0.08
CA GLU A 304 -23.36 -16.56 1.04
C GLU A 304 -22.14 -15.70 1.43
N GLY A 305 -21.16 -15.55 0.52
CA GLY A 305 -19.90 -14.87 0.79
C GLY A 305 -20.05 -13.46 1.39
N SER A 306 -19.00 -13.01 2.07
CA SER A 306 -19.02 -11.72 2.78
C SER A 306 -19.12 -10.56 1.79
N THR A 307 -20.32 -10.02 1.60
CA THR A 307 -20.54 -8.80 0.78
C THR A 307 -20.51 -7.52 1.63
N ARG A 308 -20.51 -7.71 2.95
CA ARG A 308 -20.52 -6.68 3.98
C ARG A 308 -19.34 -6.87 4.92
N HIS A 309 -18.95 -5.76 5.54
CA HIS A 309 -17.91 -5.77 6.56
C HIS A 309 -18.38 -5.00 7.80
N HIS A 310 -17.76 -5.30 8.93
CA HIS A 310 -17.94 -4.57 10.17
C HIS A 310 -16.59 -4.35 10.82
N VAL A 311 -16.25 -3.08 11.09
CA VAL A 311 -15.00 -2.72 11.76
C VAL A 311 -15.23 -2.69 13.27
N LEU A 312 -14.66 -3.66 13.97
CA LEU A 312 -14.68 -3.74 15.42
C LEU A 312 -13.71 -2.69 16.01
N PRO A 313 -14.21 -1.71 16.81
CA PRO A 313 -13.36 -0.72 17.46
C PRO A 313 -12.59 -1.37 18.61
N PRO A 314 -11.49 -0.77 19.11
CA PRO A 314 -10.84 -1.22 20.34
C PRO A 314 -11.84 -1.34 21.50
N LEU A 315 -11.67 -2.35 22.36
CA LEU A 315 -12.58 -2.62 23.47
C LEU A 315 -12.78 -1.42 24.41
N GLU A 316 -11.76 -0.57 24.57
CA GLU A 316 -11.83 0.69 25.34
C GLU A 316 -12.90 1.66 24.84
N HIS A 317 -13.23 1.59 23.54
CA HIS A 317 -14.22 2.42 22.88
C HIS A 317 -15.50 1.65 22.53
N PHE A 318 -15.62 0.38 22.94
CA PHE A 318 -16.75 -0.47 22.63
C PHE A 318 -17.77 -0.44 23.76
N SER A 319 -18.97 0.07 23.48
CA SER A 319 -20.00 0.31 24.50
C SER A 319 -21.12 -0.72 24.54
N GLU A 320 -21.45 -1.35 23.40
CA GLU A 320 -22.60 -2.27 23.32
C GLU A 320 -22.27 -3.48 22.46
N ARG A 321 -22.48 -4.68 23.04
CA ARG A 321 -22.36 -5.95 22.32
C ARG A 321 -23.29 -5.98 21.10
N ILE A 322 -22.78 -6.52 19.99
CA ILE A 322 -23.52 -6.66 18.74
C ILE A 322 -24.00 -8.10 18.55
N ASP A 323 -25.01 -8.27 17.71
CA ASP A 323 -25.46 -9.61 17.32
C ASP A 323 -24.49 -10.22 16.30
N VAL A 324 -24.38 -11.54 16.33
CA VAL A 324 -23.60 -12.28 15.33
C VAL A 324 -24.39 -12.32 14.02
N GLU A 325 -23.79 -11.80 12.96
CA GLU A 325 -24.33 -11.84 11.60
C GLU A 325 -23.49 -12.76 10.71
N CYS A 326 -24.14 -13.71 10.04
CA CYS A 326 -23.50 -14.54 9.01
C CYS A 326 -23.25 -13.72 7.74
N GLY A 327 -22.16 -14.03 7.04
CA GLY A 327 -21.80 -13.33 5.79
C GLY A 327 -21.32 -11.88 6.00
N VAL A 328 -20.88 -11.54 7.20
CA VAL A 328 -20.22 -10.26 7.52
C VAL A 328 -18.75 -10.52 7.84
N LEU A 329 -17.86 -9.83 7.13
CA LEU A 329 -16.43 -9.83 7.42
C LEU A 329 -16.14 -8.88 8.59
N TYR A 330 -15.85 -9.44 9.76
CA TYR A 330 -15.42 -8.70 10.93
C TYR A 330 -13.92 -8.46 10.85
N VAL A 331 -13.52 -7.19 10.94
CA VAL A 331 -12.12 -6.75 10.93
C VAL A 331 -11.92 -5.80 12.10
N THR A 332 -10.78 -5.88 12.76
CA THR A 332 -10.46 -5.07 13.94
C THR A 332 -9.45 -3.97 13.63
N GLU A 333 -9.58 -2.83 14.29
CA GLU A 333 -8.57 -1.78 14.23
C GLU A 333 -7.33 -2.07 15.06
N VAL A 334 -7.41 -3.00 16.01
CA VAL A 334 -6.31 -3.37 16.90
C VAL A 334 -5.24 -4.07 16.06
N GLU A 335 -4.02 -3.51 16.03
CA GLU A 335 -2.94 -4.02 15.17
C GLU A 335 -2.52 -5.44 15.55
N ASN A 336 -2.43 -5.73 16.85
CA ASN A 336 -2.06 -7.03 17.38
C ASN A 336 -3.28 -7.80 17.89
N PHE A 337 -4.36 -7.82 17.10
CA PHE A 337 -5.54 -8.56 17.50
C PHE A 337 -5.23 -10.07 17.60
N PRO A 338 -5.70 -10.76 18.65
CA PRO A 338 -5.33 -12.14 18.88
C PRO A 338 -5.75 -13.06 17.72
N LEU A 339 -4.88 -14.01 17.40
CA LEU A 339 -5.11 -15.17 16.52
C LEU A 339 -5.30 -14.91 15.01
N VAL A 340 -6.10 -13.90 14.62
CA VAL A 340 -6.59 -13.66 13.24
C VAL A 340 -6.42 -12.19 12.82
N ASP A 341 -6.34 -11.95 11.50
CA ASP A 341 -6.38 -10.61 10.91
C ASP A 341 -7.81 -10.16 10.57
N GLY A 342 -8.74 -11.11 10.46
CA GLY A 342 -10.17 -10.91 10.24
C GLY A 342 -10.92 -12.23 10.34
N PHE A 343 -12.24 -12.21 10.48
CA PHE A 343 -13.05 -13.42 10.57
C PHE A 343 -14.48 -13.18 10.11
N PHE A 344 -15.21 -14.25 9.82
CA PHE A 344 -16.64 -14.19 9.51
C PHE A 344 -17.33 -15.47 9.98
N PHE A 345 -18.66 -15.43 10.06
CA PHE A 345 -19.49 -16.57 10.40
C PHE A 345 -20.22 -17.10 9.17
N VAL A 346 -20.31 -18.42 9.08
CA VAL A 346 -21.03 -19.15 8.03
C VAL A 346 -22.21 -19.88 8.63
N LYS A 347 -23.36 -19.81 7.95
CA LYS A 347 -24.60 -20.44 8.37
C LYS A 347 -24.60 -21.96 8.07
N SER A 348 -23.77 -22.68 8.81
CA SER A 348 -23.70 -24.16 8.80
C SER A 348 -24.41 -24.76 10.03
N ASN A 349 -24.46 -26.09 10.12
CA ASN A 349 -24.97 -26.79 11.29
C ASN A 349 -23.94 -27.84 11.77
N PRO A 350 -23.23 -27.60 12.90
CA PRO A 350 -23.20 -26.36 13.70
C PRO A 350 -22.68 -25.13 12.94
N MET A 351 -22.94 -23.92 13.43
CA MET A 351 -22.44 -22.67 12.83
C MET A 351 -20.90 -22.65 12.84
N THR A 352 -20.27 -22.10 11.80
CA THR A 352 -18.80 -22.10 11.67
C THR A 352 -18.23 -20.68 11.75
N LEU A 353 -17.28 -20.47 12.65
CA LEU A 353 -16.38 -19.31 12.65
C LEU A 353 -15.18 -19.61 11.75
N VAL A 354 -14.97 -18.75 10.75
CA VAL A 354 -13.84 -18.85 9.83
C VAL A 354 -12.88 -17.70 10.12
N GLY A 355 -11.74 -18.03 10.73
CA GLY A 355 -10.65 -17.11 11.02
C GLY A 355 -9.69 -16.99 9.84
N LEU A 356 -9.40 -15.76 9.42
CA LEU A 356 -8.47 -15.44 8.34
C LEU A 356 -7.15 -14.96 8.93
N ARG A 357 -6.04 -15.52 8.46
CA ARG A 357 -4.70 -15.09 8.81
C ARG A 357 -3.86 -14.84 7.56
N MET A 358 -3.45 -13.59 7.38
CA MET A 358 -2.60 -13.12 6.31
C MET A 358 -1.14 -13.31 6.72
N ALA A 359 -0.39 -14.13 5.99
CA ALA A 359 0.98 -14.45 6.36
C ALA A 359 1.98 -13.47 5.73
N ALA A 360 2.49 -12.52 6.52
CA ALA A 360 3.80 -11.94 6.27
C ALA A 360 4.85 -12.80 7.01
N ALA A 361 5.33 -13.85 6.35
CA ALA A 361 6.51 -14.66 6.71
C ALA A 361 6.65 -15.14 8.19
N GLY A 362 6.48 -16.45 8.40
CA GLY A 362 6.98 -17.17 9.58
C GLY A 362 5.92 -17.46 10.63
N GLY A 363 5.71 -18.74 10.93
CA GLY A 363 4.78 -19.20 11.96
C GLY A 363 5.12 -18.60 13.31
N HIS A 364 4.28 -17.70 13.82
CA HIS A 364 4.26 -17.43 15.24
C HIS A 364 3.62 -18.64 15.91
N HIS A 365 4.39 -19.31 16.78
CA HIS A 365 3.88 -20.30 17.71
C HIS A 365 2.60 -19.76 18.37
N LYS A 366 1.48 -20.44 18.12
CA LYS A 366 0.21 -20.08 18.75
C LYS A 366 0.27 -20.64 20.15
N THR A 367 0.07 -19.78 21.13
CA THR A 367 0.00 -20.22 22.52
C THR A 367 -1.45 -20.36 22.93
N THR A 368 -1.72 -21.21 23.92
CA THR A 368 -3.03 -21.31 24.56
C THR A 368 -3.54 -19.95 25.05
N SER A 369 -2.63 -19.07 25.50
CA SER A 369 -2.96 -17.71 25.91
C SER A 369 -3.52 -16.84 24.78
N THR A 370 -3.00 -16.98 23.55
CA THR A 370 -3.48 -16.22 22.37
C THR A 370 -4.88 -16.68 21.96
N VAL A 371 -5.14 -17.99 21.98
CA VAL A 371 -6.47 -18.55 21.68
C VAL A 371 -7.49 -18.07 22.72
N ARG A 372 -7.11 -18.08 24.01
CA ARG A 372 -7.97 -17.55 25.08
C ARG A 372 -8.30 -16.08 24.89
N GLN A 373 -7.28 -15.23 24.67
CA GLN A 373 -7.49 -13.80 24.46
C GLN A 373 -8.44 -13.54 23.29
N PHE A 374 -8.34 -14.33 22.21
CA PHE A 374 -9.29 -14.22 21.10
C PHE A 374 -10.72 -14.56 21.54
N THR A 375 -10.94 -15.66 22.26
CA THR A 375 -12.29 -16.03 22.75
C THR A 375 -12.87 -15.00 23.73
N GLU A 376 -12.05 -14.43 24.62
CA GLU A 376 -12.45 -13.36 25.54
C GLU A 376 -12.84 -12.09 24.77
N CYS A 377 -12.09 -11.74 23.73
CA CYS A 377 -12.43 -10.63 22.85
C CYS A 377 -13.78 -10.85 22.17
N LEU A 378 -14.05 -12.05 21.62
CA LEU A 378 -15.35 -12.37 21.00
C LEU A 378 -16.50 -12.29 22.01
N ALA A 379 -16.30 -12.78 23.25
CA ALA A 379 -17.27 -12.65 24.33
C ALA A 379 -17.57 -11.19 24.70
N ALA A 380 -16.56 -10.31 24.59
CA ALA A 380 -16.71 -8.89 24.83
C ALA A 380 -17.46 -8.17 23.70
N TYR A 381 -17.30 -8.60 22.44
CA TYR A 381 -17.99 -7.99 21.29
C TYR A 381 -19.41 -8.50 21.05
N PHE A 382 -19.69 -9.78 21.27
CA PHE A 382 -20.92 -10.41 20.78
C PHE A 382 -21.94 -10.76 21.88
N LYS A 383 -23.22 -10.49 21.61
CA LYS A 383 -24.35 -10.92 22.44
C LYS A 383 -24.50 -12.44 22.37
N GLY A 384 -24.84 -13.08 23.50
CA GLY A 384 -25.09 -14.53 23.54
C GLY A 384 -23.87 -15.42 23.27
N TRP A 385 -22.65 -14.88 23.31
CA TRP A 385 -21.43 -15.63 22.96
C TRP A 385 -21.23 -16.91 23.78
N GLU A 386 -21.56 -16.91 25.07
CA GLU A 386 -21.42 -18.09 25.95
C GLU A 386 -22.27 -19.28 25.48
N GLU A 387 -23.46 -19.03 24.94
CA GLU A 387 -24.32 -20.07 24.40
C GLU A 387 -23.85 -20.48 23.01
N LEU A 388 -23.57 -19.49 22.16
CA LEU A 388 -23.15 -19.71 20.77
C LEU A 388 -21.85 -20.52 20.69
N SER A 389 -20.87 -20.22 21.54
CA SER A 389 -19.53 -20.82 21.48
C SER A 389 -19.49 -22.31 21.82
N ARG A 390 -20.53 -22.85 22.48
CA ARG A 390 -20.62 -24.29 22.83
C ARG A 390 -20.85 -25.18 21.62
N ASP A 391 -21.60 -24.68 20.64
CA ASP A 391 -22.00 -25.42 19.44
C ASP A 391 -21.40 -24.78 18.18
N LEU A 392 -20.19 -24.20 18.29
CA LEU A 392 -19.53 -23.49 17.19
C LEU A 392 -18.35 -24.30 16.63
N SER A 393 -18.35 -24.55 15.33
CA SER A 393 -17.19 -25.08 14.61
C SER A 393 -16.17 -23.98 14.31
N TRP A 394 -14.88 -24.32 14.33
CA TRP A 394 -13.80 -23.39 14.07
C TRP A 394 -12.95 -23.82 12.88
N GLU A 395 -12.79 -22.91 11.93
CA GLU A 395 -11.88 -23.08 10.81
C GLU A 395 -10.87 -21.92 10.74
N MET A 396 -9.63 -22.24 10.41
CA MET A 396 -8.57 -21.28 10.19
C MET A 396 -8.06 -21.35 8.76
N ILE A 397 -8.07 -20.23 8.05
CA ILE A 397 -7.51 -20.11 6.70
C ILE A 397 -6.25 -19.25 6.76
N TYR A 398 -5.12 -19.85 6.44
CA TYR A 398 -3.86 -19.16 6.26
C TYR A 398 -3.66 -18.82 4.80
N VAL A 399 -3.55 -17.53 4.53
CA VAL A 399 -3.45 -16.97 3.19
C VAL A 399 -2.03 -16.44 3.01
N GLN A 400 -1.28 -17.03 2.08
CA GLN A 400 0.12 -16.71 1.83
C GLN A 400 0.30 -16.15 0.43
N HIS A 401 1.24 -15.22 0.25
CA HIS A 401 1.65 -14.81 -1.09
C HIS A 401 2.28 -16.01 -1.83
N ALA A 402 2.02 -16.17 -3.13
CA ALA A 402 2.53 -17.30 -3.93
C ALA A 402 4.06 -17.41 -3.95
N ASP A 403 4.76 -16.28 -3.81
CA ASP A 403 6.22 -16.25 -3.72
C ASP A 403 6.76 -16.62 -2.32
N SER A 404 5.89 -16.72 -1.32
CA SER A 404 6.29 -17.16 0.03
C SER A 404 6.43 -18.68 0.09
N THR A 405 7.28 -19.17 0.99
CA THR A 405 7.37 -20.61 1.27
C THR A 405 6.01 -21.12 1.75
N PRO A 406 5.38 -22.08 1.01
CA PRO A 406 4.09 -22.61 1.39
C PRO A 406 4.15 -23.31 2.75
N MET A 407 3.18 -23.01 3.59
CA MET A 407 2.99 -23.69 4.86
C MET A 407 2.32 -25.04 4.60
N ASN A 408 3.08 -26.11 4.81
CA ASN A 408 2.65 -27.47 4.53
C ASN A 408 2.16 -28.23 5.77
N ASP A 409 2.54 -27.76 6.95
CA ASP A 409 2.32 -28.46 8.21
C ASP A 409 1.17 -27.82 8.98
N TRP A 410 0.43 -28.67 9.69
CA TRP A 410 -0.59 -28.25 10.64
C TRP A 410 0.05 -27.44 11.78
N GLN A 411 -0.63 -26.38 12.23
CA GLN A 411 -0.08 -25.48 13.24
C GLN A 411 -0.59 -25.85 14.63
N GLY A 412 0.33 -26.27 15.51
CA GLY A 412 0.06 -26.59 16.91
C GLY A 412 -0.31 -25.39 17.78
N CYS A 413 -0.82 -25.71 18.97
CA CYS A 413 -1.08 -24.76 20.04
C CYS A 413 -0.21 -25.14 21.25
N ASP A 414 0.79 -24.32 21.55
CA ASP A 414 1.75 -24.57 22.61
C ASP A 414 1.15 -24.18 23.97
N VAL A 415 1.24 -25.10 24.93
CA VAL A 415 0.88 -24.87 26.33
C VAL A 415 2.00 -24.07 26.98
N VAL A 416 1.75 -22.79 27.26
CA VAL A 416 2.66 -21.94 28.03
C VAL A 416 2.07 -21.76 29.43
N ASP A 417 2.79 -22.21 30.45
CA ASP A 417 2.42 -21.97 31.85
C ASP A 417 2.47 -20.47 32.12
N SER A 418 1.28 -19.86 32.20
CA SER A 418 1.13 -18.49 32.67
C SER A 418 0.84 -18.51 34.16
N ASN A 419 1.51 -17.65 34.94
CA ASN A 419 1.46 -17.61 36.41
C ASN A 419 0.07 -17.36 37.02
N ASN A 420 -0.98 -17.20 36.20
CA ASN A 420 -2.31 -16.78 36.62
C ASN A 420 -3.42 -17.79 36.29
N VAL A 421 -3.10 -18.99 35.79
CA VAL A 421 -4.09 -19.94 35.26
C VAL A 421 -3.71 -21.36 35.65
N SER A 422 -4.71 -22.21 35.92
CA SER A 422 -4.46 -23.63 36.14
C SER A 422 -3.94 -24.30 34.86
N GLY A 423 -2.98 -25.23 34.98
CA GLY A 423 -2.49 -25.99 33.83
C GLY A 423 -3.59 -26.79 33.11
N ALA A 424 -4.69 -27.11 33.80
CA ALA A 424 -5.84 -27.80 33.24
C ALA A 424 -6.56 -26.98 32.15
N ASP A 425 -6.82 -25.69 32.41
CA ASP A 425 -7.51 -24.80 31.44
C ASP A 425 -6.66 -24.59 30.17
N ASN A 426 -5.32 -24.61 30.30
CA ASN A 426 -4.44 -24.51 29.14
C ASN A 426 -4.46 -25.81 28.32
N ASN A 427 -4.50 -26.97 28.97
CA ASN A 427 -4.58 -28.25 28.30
C ASN A 427 -5.91 -28.43 27.55
N GLU A 428 -7.03 -27.96 28.10
CA GLU A 428 -8.32 -27.97 27.41
C GLU A 428 -8.30 -27.13 26.13
N ILE A 429 -7.70 -25.93 26.16
CA ILE A 429 -7.56 -25.08 24.97
C ILE A 429 -6.66 -25.74 23.91
N ALA A 430 -5.58 -26.40 24.32
CA ALA A 430 -4.72 -27.12 23.40
C ALA A 430 -5.46 -28.31 22.75
N ALA A 431 -6.21 -29.09 23.55
CA ALA A 431 -7.02 -30.20 23.05
C ALA A 431 -8.11 -29.71 22.07
N PHE A 432 -8.83 -28.64 22.42
CA PHE A 432 -9.80 -28.00 21.53
C PHE A 432 -9.16 -27.60 20.19
N TRP A 433 -7.97 -26.99 20.23
CA TRP A 433 -7.25 -26.58 19.03
C TRP A 433 -6.85 -27.78 18.15
N GLU A 434 -6.43 -28.88 18.76
CA GLU A 434 -6.01 -30.09 18.06
C GLU A 434 -7.20 -30.87 17.46
N GLU A 435 -8.27 -31.03 18.24
CA GLU A 435 -9.38 -31.94 17.93
C GLU A 435 -10.51 -31.26 17.15
N GLU A 436 -10.82 -30.01 17.46
CA GLU A 436 -12.02 -29.31 16.96
C GLU A 436 -11.69 -28.29 15.86
N VAL A 437 -10.54 -27.61 15.95
CA VAL A 437 -10.17 -26.60 14.93
C VAL A 437 -9.68 -27.28 13.66
N ARG A 438 -10.27 -26.88 12.53
CA ARG A 438 -9.82 -27.26 11.18
C ARG A 438 -8.94 -26.18 10.60
N GLN A 439 -7.90 -26.58 9.87
CA GLN A 439 -6.90 -25.65 9.34
C GLN A 439 -6.74 -25.83 7.85
N TYR A 440 -6.63 -24.71 7.14
CA TYR A 440 -6.52 -24.67 5.69
C TYR A 440 -5.46 -23.66 5.27
N GLN A 441 -4.76 -23.97 4.19
CA GLN A 441 -3.76 -23.11 3.61
C GLN A 441 -4.09 -22.87 2.13
N VAL A 442 -3.82 -21.64 1.69
CA VAL A 442 -3.95 -21.23 0.31
C VAL A 442 -2.83 -20.25 -0.04
N SER A 443 -2.22 -20.47 -1.19
CA SER A 443 -1.26 -19.54 -1.78
C SER A 443 -1.97 -18.73 -2.85
N ILE A 444 -1.85 -17.41 -2.77
CA ILE A 444 -2.49 -16.49 -3.70
C ILE A 444 -1.45 -15.72 -4.50
N SER A 445 -1.63 -15.70 -5.81
CA SER A 445 -0.90 -14.83 -6.71
C SER A 445 -1.82 -13.70 -7.20
N SER A 446 -1.22 -12.59 -7.61
CA SER A 446 -1.93 -11.51 -8.31
C SER A 446 -2.54 -11.94 -9.66
N ARG A 447 -2.26 -13.15 -10.15
CA ARG A 447 -2.84 -13.70 -11.38
C ARG A 447 -4.14 -14.48 -11.14
N ASP A 448 -4.43 -14.84 -9.89
CA ASP A 448 -5.60 -15.64 -9.53
C ASP A 448 -6.87 -14.79 -9.39
N ALA A 449 -6.72 -13.46 -9.31
CA ALA A 449 -7.80 -12.52 -9.54
C ALA A 449 -7.94 -12.26 -11.06
N PRO A 450 -9.13 -12.43 -11.66
CA PRO A 450 -9.32 -12.14 -13.07
C PRO A 450 -9.04 -10.66 -13.32
N ARG A 451 -7.95 -10.36 -14.04
CA ARG A 451 -7.67 -9.00 -14.54
C ARG A 451 -8.92 -8.53 -15.27
N ARG A 452 -9.49 -7.39 -14.84
CA ARG A 452 -10.53 -6.70 -15.62
C ARG A 452 -9.95 -6.47 -17.01
N SER A 453 -10.53 -7.14 -18.00
CA SER A 453 -10.30 -6.93 -19.43
C SER A 453 -10.84 -5.58 -19.87
#